data_AF-A0AAU9JW25-F1
#
_entry.id   AF-A0AAU9JW25-F1
#
_cell.length_a   1.000
_cell.length_b   1.000
_cell.length_c   1.000
_cell.angle_alpha   90.00
_cell.angle_beta   90.00
_cell.angle_gamma   90.00
#
_symmetry.space_group_name_H-M   'P 1'
#
loop_
_entity.id
_entity.type
_entity.pdbx_description
1 polymer ?
#
loop_
_entity_poly.entity_id
_entity_poly.type
_entity_poly.pdbx_seq_one_letter_code
_entity_poly.pdbx_strand_id
1 'polypeptide(L)'
;MSSSRSTIRGSDVLVKSEELDVGYCKEHGRSNEAFCEECRVVICPTCIMFGSHKGHSVQSPNLASRFIRDKIDKTTKSGKLNPEYTDRFLADIRDAKHKAMTLEETVIQKIDEDFRKLKTALKKRREELKESVFDHFETEIEKIAEQERKWEEKESLSKMLLENSSNPDDEALVKNSLTVLNAIDSLNEDVEFKTVKLITSIDLSFNSAAQGVSLGFSQLIHGLEEIGKFGDNKQLQFRA
;
A
#
# COMPACT_ATOMS: atom_id res chain seq x y z
N MET A 1 11.84 46.21 11.36
CA MET A 1 10.52 46.71 11.78
C MET A 1 9.47 45.72 11.32
N SER A 2 8.96 44.93 12.26
CA SER A 2 8.08 43.80 12.03
C SER A 2 6.65 44.31 11.86
N SER A 3 6.13 44.33 10.63
CA SER A 3 4.75 44.72 10.36
C SER A 3 3.82 43.56 10.73
N SER A 4 3.40 43.50 11.98
CA SER A 4 2.32 42.62 12.44
C SER A 4 1.03 42.99 11.70
N ARG A 5 0.65 42.22 10.67
CA ARG A 5 -0.67 42.34 10.04
C ARG A 5 -1.71 41.94 11.08
N SER A 6 -2.43 42.91 11.63
CA SER A 6 -3.60 42.64 12.47
C SER A 6 -4.69 41.99 11.62
N THR A 7 -5.07 40.76 11.96
CA THR A 7 -6.24 40.09 11.37
C THR A 7 -7.47 40.63 12.05
N ILE A 8 -8.13 41.62 11.45
CA ILE A 8 -9.42 42.14 11.92
C ILE A 8 -10.47 41.05 11.69
N ARG A 9 -11.21 40.63 12.72
CA ARG A 9 -12.35 39.71 12.55
C ARG A 9 -13.54 40.52 12.04
N GLY A 10 -14.39 39.90 11.21
CA GLY A 10 -15.58 40.58 10.67
C GLY A 10 -16.50 41.16 11.77
N SER A 11 -16.53 40.55 12.95
CA SER A 11 -17.23 41.02 14.15
C SER A 11 -16.75 42.37 14.69
N ASP A 12 -15.53 42.77 14.35
CA ASP A 12 -14.83 43.91 14.96
C ASP A 12 -14.92 45.17 14.07
N VAL A 13 -15.50 45.05 12.87
CA VAL A 13 -15.50 46.10 11.83
C VAL A 13 -16.52 47.22 12.12
N LEU A 14 -17.61 46.91 12.82
CA LEU A 14 -18.64 47.88 13.19
C LEU A 14 -19.08 47.62 14.63
N VAL A 15 -18.52 48.36 15.57
CA VAL A 15 -19.13 48.48 16.90
C VAL A 15 -20.44 49.25 16.71
N LYS A 16 -21.59 48.57 16.87
CA LYS A 16 -22.87 49.24 17.08
C LYS A 16 -22.82 49.91 18.46
N SER A 17 -22.18 51.06 18.55
CA SER A 17 -22.40 51.96 19.68
C SER A 17 -23.59 52.85 19.33
N GLU A 18 -24.68 52.67 20.07
CA GLU A 18 -25.62 53.75 20.29
C GLU A 18 -24.80 54.95 20.78
N GLU A 19 -24.71 55.98 19.94
CA GLU A 19 -23.91 57.20 20.09
C GLU A 19 -22.38 57.01 20.03
N LEU A 20 -21.82 57.01 18.81
CA LEU A 20 -20.43 57.44 18.63
C LEU A 20 -20.35 58.94 18.97
N ASP A 21 -20.07 59.27 20.24
CA ASP A 21 -19.62 60.61 20.60
C ASP A 21 -18.24 60.84 19.97
N VAL A 22 -18.24 61.39 18.75
CA VAL A 22 -17.05 62.03 18.17
C VAL A 22 -16.56 63.19 19.04
N GLY A 23 -17.33 63.59 20.05
CA GLY A 23 -17.29 64.88 20.71
C GLY A 23 -16.10 65.14 21.59
N TYR A 24 -15.46 64.18 22.26
CA TYR A 24 -14.32 64.49 23.15
C TYR A 24 -13.23 63.41 23.25
N CYS A 25 -11.98 63.86 23.35
CA CYS A 25 -10.80 63.04 23.59
C CYS A 25 -10.79 62.54 25.03
N LYS A 26 -10.65 61.23 25.22
CA LYS A 26 -10.65 60.58 26.55
C LYS A 26 -9.48 61.02 27.44
N GLU A 27 -8.34 61.37 26.84
CA GLU A 27 -7.13 61.75 27.56
C GLU A 27 -7.13 63.21 28.00
N HIS A 28 -7.70 64.10 27.18
CA HIS A 28 -7.55 65.55 27.34
C HIS A 28 -8.88 66.28 27.56
N GLY A 29 -10.03 65.59 27.44
CA GLY A 29 -11.36 66.17 27.61
C GLY A 29 -11.71 67.25 26.59
N ARG A 30 -11.05 67.27 25.43
CA ARG A 30 -11.24 68.28 24.37
C ARG A 30 -11.88 67.70 23.13
N SER A 31 -12.54 68.54 22.34
CA SER A 31 -13.16 68.14 21.08
C SER A 31 -12.21 67.41 20.13
N ASN A 32 -12.65 66.28 19.57
CA ASN A 32 -11.90 65.63 18.50
C ASN A 32 -12.19 66.37 17.20
N GLU A 33 -11.17 66.99 16.63
CA GLU A 33 -11.30 67.91 15.50
C GLU A 33 -10.45 67.48 14.30
N ALA A 34 -9.61 66.45 14.47
CA ALA A 34 -8.75 65.93 13.42
C ALA A 34 -8.80 64.40 13.35
N PHE A 35 -8.50 63.85 12.18
CA PHE A 35 -8.28 62.43 11.95
C PHE A 35 -6.80 62.19 11.66
N CYS A 36 -6.17 61.34 12.46
CA CYS A 36 -4.79 60.90 12.23
C CYS A 36 -4.77 59.78 11.19
N GLU A 37 -4.07 59.98 10.09
CA GLU A 37 -4.07 59.04 8.96
C GLU A 37 -3.29 57.77 9.25
N GLU A 38 -2.21 57.89 10.01
CA GLU A 38 -1.34 56.78 10.40
C GLU A 38 -2.01 55.89 11.45
N CYS A 39 -2.61 56.52 12.46
CA CYS A 39 -3.27 55.81 13.56
C CYS A 39 -4.73 55.44 13.26
N ARG A 40 -5.33 56.01 12.21
CA ARG A 40 -6.72 55.78 11.76
C ARG A 40 -7.78 56.06 12.83
N VAL A 41 -7.58 57.11 13.62
CA VAL A 41 -8.47 57.51 14.72
C VAL A 41 -8.71 59.02 14.71
N VAL A 42 -9.87 59.44 15.25
CA VAL A 42 -10.16 60.85 15.52
C VAL A 42 -9.50 61.29 16.83
N ILE A 43 -8.93 62.49 16.84
CA ILE A 43 -8.09 63.02 17.94
C ILE A 43 -8.33 64.51 18.16
N CYS A 44 -7.99 65.01 19.35
CA CYS A 44 -8.07 66.43 19.70
C CYS A 44 -6.77 67.20 19.38
N PRO A 45 -6.78 68.55 19.37
CA PRO A 45 -5.59 69.35 19.08
C PRO A 45 -4.40 69.10 20.03
N THR A 46 -4.66 68.75 21.29
CA THR A 46 -3.59 68.45 22.25
C THR A 46 -2.84 67.17 21.90
N CYS A 47 -3.55 66.13 21.44
CA CYS A 47 -2.94 64.89 20.96
C CYS A 47 -1.99 65.12 19.78
N ILE A 48 -2.32 66.07 18.90
CA ILE A 48 -1.52 66.42 17.70
C ILE A 48 -0.28 67.24 18.09
N MET A 49 -0.42 68.20 19.00
CA MET A 49 0.67 69.14 19.31
C MET A 49 1.67 68.59 20.33
N PHE A 50 1.17 67.88 21.35
CA PHE A 50 1.95 67.49 22.52
C PHE A 50 1.81 66.01 22.89
N GLY A 51 0.86 65.30 22.29
CA GLY A 51 0.58 63.90 22.58
C GLY A 51 1.30 62.91 21.66
N SER A 52 0.81 61.67 21.69
CA SER A 52 1.35 60.51 20.96
C SER A 52 1.22 60.60 19.44
N HIS A 53 0.43 61.56 18.92
CA HIS A 53 0.22 61.77 17.49
C HIS A 53 1.06 62.93 16.93
N LYS A 54 2.01 63.45 17.71
CA LYS A 54 2.87 64.55 17.30
C LYS A 54 3.73 64.16 16.10
N GLY A 55 3.57 64.91 15.00
CA GLY A 55 4.30 64.69 13.76
C GLY A 55 3.61 63.76 12.76
N HIS A 56 2.46 63.16 13.12
CA HIS A 56 1.68 62.37 12.18
C HIS A 56 0.90 63.26 11.21
N SER A 57 0.63 62.74 10.00
CA SER A 57 -0.28 63.35 9.04
C SER A 57 -1.70 63.35 9.61
N VAL A 58 -2.31 64.54 9.62
CA VAL A 58 -3.67 64.74 10.09
C VAL A 58 -4.48 65.51 9.06
N GLN A 59 -5.76 65.16 8.95
CA GLN A 59 -6.72 65.85 8.09
C GLN A 59 -8.02 66.10 8.86
N SER A 60 -8.88 66.97 8.33
CA SER A 60 -10.18 67.19 8.94
C SER A 60 -11.05 65.93 8.83
N PRO A 61 -11.93 65.65 9.81
CA PRO A 61 -12.87 64.52 9.77
C PRO A 61 -13.71 64.51 8.49
N ASN A 62 -14.03 65.68 7.94
CA ASN A 62 -14.77 65.83 6.69
C ASN A 62 -13.99 65.31 5.48
N LEU A 63 -12.68 65.56 5.41
CA LEU A 63 -11.84 65.02 4.34
C LEU A 63 -11.58 63.53 4.53
N ALA A 64 -11.34 63.08 5.76
CA ALA A 64 -11.18 61.67 6.09
C ALA A 64 -12.42 60.84 5.73
N SER A 65 -13.63 61.34 6.06
CA SER A 65 -14.88 60.66 5.71
C SER A 65 -15.09 60.55 4.21
N ARG A 66 -14.75 61.60 3.43
CA ARG A 66 -14.77 61.54 1.96
C ARG A 66 -13.79 60.50 1.43
N PHE A 67 -12.57 60.46 1.96
CA PHE A 67 -11.56 59.47 1.59
C PHE A 67 -12.01 58.03 1.89
N ILE A 68 -12.56 57.78 3.08
CA ILE A 68 -13.10 56.46 3.47
C ILE A 68 -14.28 56.07 2.56
N ARG A 69 -15.21 56.99 2.29
CA ARG A 69 -16.32 56.76 1.37
C ARG A 69 -15.84 56.43 -0.04
N ASP A 70 -14.87 57.17 -0.58
CA ASP A 70 -14.29 56.87 -1.90
C ASP A 70 -13.63 55.49 -1.94
N LYS A 71 -12.97 55.07 -0.85
CA LYS A 71 -12.43 53.71 -0.72
C LYS A 71 -13.52 52.64 -0.68
N ILE A 72 -14.61 52.87 0.05
CA ILE A 72 -15.78 51.99 0.07
C ILE A 72 -16.41 51.90 -1.32
N ASP A 73 -16.62 53.04 -2.00
CA ASP A 73 -17.21 53.11 -3.33
C ASP A 73 -16.35 52.39 -4.37
N LYS A 74 -15.03 52.60 -4.36
CA LYS A 74 -14.10 51.87 -5.23
C LYS A 74 -14.15 50.36 -4.98
N THR A 75 -14.23 49.94 -3.71
CA THR A 75 -14.30 48.52 -3.35
C THR A 75 -15.66 47.92 -3.72
N THR A 76 -16.74 48.68 -3.58
CA THR A 76 -18.10 48.33 -4.02
C THR A 76 -18.13 48.12 -5.53
N LYS A 77 -17.60 49.07 -6.31
CA LYS A 77 -17.50 48.98 -7.77
C LYS A 77 -16.65 47.81 -8.24
N SER A 78 -15.63 47.42 -7.46
CA SER A 78 -14.83 46.22 -7.74
C SER A 78 -15.57 44.90 -7.47
N GLY A 79 -16.78 44.94 -6.90
CA GLY A 79 -17.58 43.76 -6.54
C GLY A 79 -17.13 43.05 -5.26
N LYS A 80 -16.03 43.47 -4.62
CA LYS A 80 -15.46 42.79 -3.44
C LYS A 80 -16.27 42.95 -2.16
N LEU A 81 -17.15 43.95 -2.09
CA LEU A 81 -18.12 44.10 -1.00
C LEU A 81 -19.43 43.36 -1.28
N ASN A 82 -19.57 42.70 -2.44
CA ASN A 82 -20.70 41.84 -2.71
C ASN A 82 -20.54 40.51 -1.95
N PRO A 83 -21.49 40.11 -1.08
CA PRO A 83 -21.48 38.81 -0.42
C PRO A 83 -21.30 37.62 -1.38
N GLU A 84 -21.92 37.70 -2.57
CA GLU A 84 -21.80 36.65 -3.60
C GLU A 84 -20.37 36.50 -4.11
N TYR A 85 -19.57 37.58 -4.10
CA TYR A 85 -18.15 37.49 -4.45
C TYR A 85 -17.42 36.60 -3.45
N THR A 86 -17.58 36.86 -2.15
CA THR A 86 -16.93 36.07 -1.09
C THR A 86 -17.49 34.65 -0.98
N ASP A 87 -18.79 34.47 -1.23
CA ASP A 87 -19.45 33.17 -1.16
C ASP A 87 -18.93 32.21 -2.24
N ARG A 88 -18.63 32.70 -3.45
CA ARG A 88 -18.02 31.90 -4.51
C ARG A 88 -16.65 31.35 -4.10
N PHE A 89 -15.76 32.21 -3.61
CA PHE A 89 -14.44 31.75 -3.15
C PHE A 89 -14.56 30.80 -1.96
N LEU A 90 -15.50 31.06 -1.04
CA LEU A 90 -15.73 30.16 0.09
C LEU A 90 -16.25 28.79 -0.38
N ALA A 91 -17.14 28.76 -1.38
CA ALA A 91 -17.62 27.53 -2.00
C ALA A 91 -16.47 26.77 -2.67
N ASP A 92 -15.63 27.45 -3.45
CA ASP A 92 -14.46 26.85 -4.12
C ASP A 92 -13.47 26.25 -3.11
N ILE A 93 -13.18 26.96 -2.01
CA ILE A 93 -12.30 26.47 -0.93
C ILE A 93 -12.91 25.24 -0.26
N ARG A 94 -14.21 25.24 0.00
CA ARG A 94 -14.92 24.11 0.63
C ARG A 94 -14.95 22.89 -0.30
N ASP A 95 -15.20 23.10 -1.58
CA ASP A 95 -15.17 22.06 -2.62
C ASP A 95 -13.77 21.46 -2.77
N ALA A 96 -12.73 22.29 -2.84
CA ALA A 96 -11.35 21.84 -2.89
C ALA A 96 -10.97 21.01 -1.65
N LYS A 97 -11.39 21.45 -0.45
CA LYS A 97 -11.20 20.70 0.79
C LYS A 97 -11.89 19.33 0.73
N HIS A 98 -13.15 19.30 0.29
CA HIS A 98 -13.91 18.05 0.17
C HIS A 98 -13.25 17.10 -0.82
N LYS A 99 -12.88 17.58 -2.01
CA LYS A 99 -12.18 16.79 -3.04
C LYS A 99 -10.86 16.21 -2.52
N ALA A 100 -10.09 16.99 -1.75
CA ALA A 100 -8.85 16.51 -1.15
C ALA A 100 -9.11 15.36 -0.15
N MET A 101 -10.12 15.50 0.72
CA MET A 101 -10.50 14.45 1.67
C MET A 101 -10.97 13.17 0.96
N THR A 102 -11.82 13.29 -0.05
CA THR A 102 -12.28 12.12 -0.83
C THR A 102 -11.13 11.44 -1.58
N LEU A 103 -10.20 12.22 -2.12
CA LEU A 103 -9.02 11.68 -2.80
C LEU A 103 -8.09 10.95 -1.83
N GLU A 104 -7.88 11.50 -0.62
CA GLU A 104 -7.13 10.84 0.44
C GLU A 104 -7.70 9.46 0.77
N GLU A 105 -9.01 9.37 1.03
CA GLU A 105 -9.69 8.10 1.30
C GLU A 105 -9.55 7.12 0.13
N THR A 106 -9.71 7.61 -1.10
CA THR A 106 -9.60 6.78 -2.31
C THR A 106 -8.20 6.20 -2.48
N VAL A 107 -7.15 7.01 -2.23
CA VAL A 107 -5.76 6.57 -2.34
C VAL A 107 -5.44 5.52 -1.27
N ILE A 108 -5.90 5.72 -0.04
CA ILE A 108 -5.72 4.74 1.05
C ILE A 108 -6.39 3.40 0.69
N GLN A 109 -7.64 3.44 0.22
CA GLN A 109 -8.35 2.22 -0.20
C GLN A 109 -7.63 1.47 -1.32
N LYS A 110 -7.06 2.20 -2.29
CA LYS A 110 -6.29 1.60 -3.38
C LYS A 110 -5.01 0.93 -2.89
N ILE A 111 -4.30 1.55 -1.95
CA ILE A 111 -3.14 0.94 -1.29
C ILE A 111 -3.56 -0.39 -0.63
N ASP A 112 -4.62 -0.39 0.16
CA ASP A 112 -5.10 -1.60 0.82
C ASP A 112 -5.52 -2.70 -0.16
N GLU A 113 -6.18 -2.33 -1.26
CA GLU A 113 -6.58 -3.27 -2.31
C GLU A 113 -5.36 -3.90 -2.99
N ASP A 114 -4.37 -3.09 -3.36
CA ASP A 114 -3.15 -3.57 -4.01
C ASP A 114 -2.39 -4.53 -3.07
N PHE A 115 -2.15 -4.15 -1.81
CA PHE A 115 -1.49 -5.04 -0.85
C PHE A 115 -2.29 -6.31 -0.53
N ARG A 116 -3.63 -6.25 -0.60
CA ARG A 116 -4.47 -7.46 -0.50
C ARG A 116 -4.22 -8.40 -1.68
N LYS A 117 -4.17 -7.89 -2.91
CA LYS A 117 -3.85 -8.70 -4.10
C LYS A 117 -2.49 -9.37 -3.98
N LEU A 118 -1.47 -8.64 -3.50
CA LEU A 118 -0.14 -9.18 -3.26
C LEU A 118 -0.14 -10.36 -2.27
N LYS A 119 -0.81 -10.19 -1.12
CA LYS A 119 -0.93 -11.24 -0.10
C LYS A 119 -1.66 -12.47 -0.65
N THR A 120 -2.72 -12.27 -1.42
CA THR A 120 -3.49 -13.35 -2.03
C THR A 120 -2.66 -14.13 -3.04
N ALA A 121 -1.93 -13.45 -3.94
CA ALA A 121 -1.06 -14.10 -4.93
C ALA A 121 0.03 -14.94 -4.24
N LEU A 122 0.73 -14.38 -3.24
CA LEU A 122 1.73 -15.11 -2.47
C LEU A 122 1.16 -16.32 -1.73
N LYS A 123 -0.02 -16.16 -1.11
CA LYS A 123 -0.68 -17.26 -0.40
C LYS A 123 -1.08 -18.38 -1.36
N LYS A 124 -1.67 -18.04 -2.51
CA LYS A 124 -2.02 -19.00 -3.55
C LYS A 124 -0.79 -19.75 -4.03
N ARG A 125 0.26 -19.02 -4.42
CA ARG A 125 1.50 -19.62 -4.92
C ARG A 125 2.17 -20.54 -3.90
N ARG A 126 2.15 -20.18 -2.62
CA ARG A 126 2.67 -21.03 -1.54
C ARG A 126 1.95 -22.38 -1.49
N GLU A 127 0.61 -22.40 -1.61
CA GLU A 127 -0.12 -23.67 -1.57
C GLU A 127 0.14 -24.51 -2.82
N GLU A 128 0.19 -23.89 -4.01
CA GLU A 128 0.58 -24.59 -5.25
C GLU A 128 1.96 -25.25 -5.14
N LEU A 129 2.94 -24.57 -4.55
CA LEU A 129 4.28 -25.13 -4.37
C LEU A 129 4.29 -26.32 -3.41
N LYS A 130 3.47 -26.29 -2.36
CA LYS A 130 3.35 -27.44 -1.44
C LYS A 130 2.68 -28.62 -2.12
N GLU A 131 1.62 -28.39 -2.87
CA GLU A 131 0.91 -29.41 -3.63
C GLU A 131 1.86 -30.06 -4.64
N SER A 132 2.63 -29.25 -5.37
CA SER A 132 3.63 -29.76 -6.30
C SER A 132 4.72 -30.62 -5.64
N VAL A 133 5.18 -30.25 -4.43
CA VAL A 133 6.09 -31.12 -3.66
C VAL A 133 5.39 -32.41 -3.24
N PHE A 134 4.16 -32.32 -2.73
CA PHE A 134 3.40 -33.49 -2.31
C PHE A 134 3.23 -34.49 -3.47
N ASP A 135 2.76 -34.04 -4.62
CA ASP A 135 2.54 -34.85 -5.82
C ASP A 135 3.83 -35.54 -6.29
N HIS A 136 4.97 -34.83 -6.23
CA HIS A 136 6.27 -35.39 -6.58
C HIS A 136 6.64 -36.56 -5.66
N PHE A 137 6.53 -36.36 -4.34
CA PHE A 137 6.87 -37.40 -3.39
C PHE A 137 5.88 -38.57 -3.43
N GLU A 138 4.59 -38.32 -3.61
CA GLU A 138 3.57 -39.36 -3.79
C GLU A 138 3.91 -40.23 -5.00
N THR A 139 4.19 -39.61 -6.14
CA THR A 139 4.58 -40.32 -7.38
C THR A 139 5.85 -41.16 -7.18
N GLU A 140 6.88 -40.62 -6.51
CA GLU A 140 8.10 -41.38 -6.26
C GLU A 140 7.89 -42.52 -5.25
N ILE A 141 7.04 -42.34 -4.24
CA ILE A 141 6.66 -43.39 -3.27
C ILE A 141 5.90 -44.52 -3.98
N GLU A 142 4.94 -44.20 -4.86
CA GLU A 142 4.20 -45.21 -5.62
C GLU A 142 5.13 -46.05 -6.50
N LYS A 143 6.12 -45.42 -7.15
CA LYS A 143 7.15 -46.15 -7.92
C LYS A 143 7.96 -47.09 -7.05
N ILE A 144 8.34 -46.66 -5.84
CA ILE A 144 9.06 -47.50 -4.88
C ILE A 144 8.18 -48.67 -4.45
N ALA A 145 6.92 -48.43 -4.10
CA ALA A 145 5.98 -49.45 -3.63
C ALA A 145 5.71 -50.52 -4.71
N GLU A 146 5.59 -50.13 -5.98
CA GLU A 146 5.43 -51.10 -7.07
C GLU A 146 6.67 -51.98 -7.25
N GLN A 147 7.86 -51.42 -7.02
CA GLN A 147 9.10 -52.20 -7.08
C GLN A 147 9.24 -53.11 -5.86
N GLU A 148 8.92 -52.63 -4.67
CA GLU A 148 8.87 -53.42 -3.44
C GLU A 148 7.97 -54.66 -3.64
N ARG A 149 6.74 -54.47 -4.15
CA ARG A 149 5.81 -55.57 -4.44
C ARG A 149 6.40 -56.60 -5.41
N LYS A 150 7.05 -56.16 -6.50
CA LYS A 150 7.72 -57.07 -7.45
C LYS A 150 8.82 -57.89 -6.78
N TRP A 151 9.59 -57.28 -5.88
CA TRP A 151 10.69 -57.96 -5.19
C TRP A 151 10.19 -58.89 -4.07
N GLU A 152 9.09 -58.56 -3.40
CA GLU A 152 8.40 -59.47 -2.47
C GLU A 152 7.90 -60.73 -3.20
N GLU A 153 7.32 -60.58 -4.39
CA GLU A 153 6.90 -61.71 -5.24
C GLU A 153 8.11 -62.59 -5.63
N LYS A 154 9.23 -61.96 -6.04
CA LYS A 154 10.48 -62.68 -6.34
C LYS A 154 11.05 -63.40 -5.12
N GLU A 155 11.03 -62.79 -3.93
CA GLU A 155 11.46 -63.42 -2.68
C GLU A 155 10.62 -64.68 -2.37
N SER A 156 9.30 -64.58 -2.55
CA SER A 156 8.38 -65.71 -2.37
C SER A 156 8.67 -66.86 -3.34
N LEU A 157 8.85 -66.55 -4.64
CA LEU A 157 9.23 -67.54 -5.65
C LEU A 157 10.54 -68.24 -5.31
N SER A 158 11.55 -67.49 -4.87
CA SER A 158 12.84 -68.04 -4.46
C SER A 158 12.70 -69.04 -3.31
N LYS A 159 11.91 -68.71 -2.27
CA LYS A 159 11.62 -69.62 -1.15
C LYS A 159 10.91 -70.90 -1.62
N MET A 160 9.90 -70.77 -2.48
CA MET A 160 9.18 -71.93 -3.03
C MET A 160 10.08 -72.83 -3.88
N LEU A 161 10.99 -72.27 -4.66
CA LEU A 161 11.95 -73.03 -5.46
C LEU A 161 12.95 -73.77 -4.57
N LEU A 162 13.45 -73.14 -3.50
CA LEU A 162 14.33 -73.79 -2.53
C LEU A 162 13.66 -74.98 -1.83
N GLU A 163 12.40 -74.82 -1.42
CA GLU A 163 11.61 -75.91 -0.83
C GLU A 163 11.41 -77.08 -1.80
N ASN A 164 11.06 -76.80 -3.06
CA ASN A 164 10.90 -77.83 -4.09
C ASN A 164 12.24 -78.52 -4.43
N SER A 165 13.34 -77.77 -4.50
CA SER A 165 14.67 -78.34 -4.78
C SER A 165 15.16 -79.31 -3.69
N SER A 166 14.61 -79.18 -2.48
CA SER A 166 14.93 -80.05 -1.34
C SER A 166 14.08 -81.33 -1.32
N ASN A 167 13.08 -81.44 -2.20
CA ASN A 167 12.22 -82.62 -2.31
C ASN A 167 12.84 -83.64 -3.28
N PRO A 168 13.07 -84.91 -2.86
CA PRO A 168 13.67 -85.94 -3.71
C PRO A 168 12.75 -86.50 -4.81
N ASP A 169 11.53 -85.98 -4.97
CA ASP A 169 10.57 -86.42 -6.00
C ASP A 169 10.80 -85.71 -7.35
N ASP A 170 11.66 -86.30 -8.16
CA ASP A 170 11.98 -85.82 -9.53
C ASP A 170 10.73 -85.79 -10.44
N GLU A 171 9.73 -86.65 -10.21
CA GLU A 171 8.51 -86.70 -11.03
C GLU A 171 7.63 -85.46 -10.80
N ALA A 172 7.55 -85.00 -9.54
CA ALA A 172 6.87 -83.75 -9.19
C ALA A 172 7.56 -82.52 -9.79
N LEU A 173 8.90 -82.53 -9.86
CA LEU A 173 9.72 -81.48 -10.47
C LEU A 173 9.46 -81.36 -11.97
N VAL A 174 9.42 -82.49 -12.68
CA VAL A 174 9.10 -82.52 -14.13
C VAL A 174 7.67 -82.07 -14.40
N LYS A 175 6.70 -82.49 -13.58
CA LYS A 175 5.29 -82.06 -13.70
C LYS A 175 5.11 -80.55 -13.54
N ASN A 176 5.93 -79.90 -12.72
CA ASN A 176 5.90 -78.46 -12.47
C ASN A 176 6.97 -77.67 -13.25
N SER A 177 7.66 -78.31 -14.20
CA SER A 177 8.82 -77.75 -14.90
C SER A 177 8.57 -76.37 -15.53
N LEU A 178 7.42 -76.13 -16.13
CA LEU A 178 7.08 -74.83 -16.72
C LEU A 178 7.06 -73.71 -15.66
N THR A 179 6.41 -73.95 -14.52
CA THR A 179 6.32 -72.97 -13.42
C THR A 179 7.69 -72.72 -12.81
N VAL A 180 8.48 -73.77 -12.64
CA VAL A 180 9.84 -73.69 -12.09
C VAL A 180 10.76 -72.88 -13.00
N LEU A 181 10.76 -73.18 -14.31
CA LEU A 181 11.60 -72.48 -15.28
C LEU A 181 11.19 -71.01 -15.42
N ASN A 182 9.89 -70.70 -15.49
CA ASN A 182 9.42 -69.32 -15.54
C ASN A 182 9.79 -68.52 -14.27
N ALA A 183 9.76 -69.16 -13.09
CA ALA A 183 10.18 -68.52 -11.84
C ALA A 183 11.70 -68.25 -11.84
N ILE A 184 12.52 -69.16 -12.36
CA ILE A 184 13.97 -68.96 -12.53
C ILE A 184 14.24 -67.82 -13.51
N ASP A 185 13.53 -67.78 -14.64
CA ASP A 185 13.68 -66.71 -15.63
C ASP A 185 13.33 -65.34 -15.01
N SER A 186 12.23 -65.26 -14.26
CA SER A 186 11.83 -64.04 -13.54
C SER A 186 12.87 -63.60 -12.49
N LEU A 187 13.49 -64.55 -11.77
CA LEU A 187 14.55 -64.25 -10.80
C LEU A 187 15.85 -63.76 -11.44
N ASN A 188 16.13 -64.18 -12.68
CA ASN A 188 17.32 -63.78 -13.42
C ASN A 188 17.20 -62.43 -14.12
N GLU A 189 16.02 -61.79 -14.11
CA GLU A 189 15.86 -60.44 -14.64
C GLU A 189 16.66 -59.41 -13.81
N ASP A 190 17.36 -58.51 -14.50
CA ASP A 190 18.12 -57.44 -13.88
C ASP A 190 17.24 -56.43 -13.12
N VAL A 191 17.79 -55.88 -12.02
CA VAL A 191 17.16 -54.79 -11.29
C VAL A 191 17.13 -53.53 -12.17
N GLU A 192 15.96 -53.15 -12.71
CA GLU A 192 15.83 -51.93 -13.52
C GLU A 192 15.70 -50.65 -12.68
N PHE A 193 15.05 -50.74 -11.51
CA PHE A 193 14.81 -49.59 -10.64
C PHE A 193 15.94 -49.40 -9.63
N LYS A 194 16.90 -48.54 -9.99
CA LYS A 194 18.10 -48.30 -9.16
C LYS A 194 18.10 -46.95 -8.45
N THR A 195 17.30 -45.99 -8.90
CA THR A 195 17.39 -44.61 -8.41
C THR A 195 16.05 -43.93 -8.22
N VAL A 196 15.90 -43.21 -7.11
CA VAL A 196 14.78 -42.29 -6.83
C VAL A 196 15.29 -40.86 -6.87
N LYS A 197 14.56 -39.95 -7.54
CA LYS A 197 14.93 -38.53 -7.57
C LYS A 197 14.07 -37.77 -6.57
N LEU A 198 14.69 -37.32 -5.48
CA LEU A 198 14.00 -36.54 -4.44
C LEU A 198 14.38 -35.07 -4.54
N ILE A 199 13.38 -34.20 -4.61
CA ILE A 199 13.59 -32.76 -4.52
C ILE A 199 14.01 -32.43 -3.09
N THR A 200 15.02 -31.58 -2.96
CA THR A 200 15.59 -31.17 -1.66
C THR A 200 15.47 -29.67 -1.40
N SER A 201 15.21 -28.88 -2.42
CA SER A 201 15.05 -27.43 -2.29
C SER A 201 14.09 -26.87 -3.34
N ILE A 202 13.51 -25.71 -3.02
CA ILE A 202 12.74 -24.88 -3.94
C ILE A 202 13.52 -23.58 -4.12
N ASP A 203 13.85 -23.24 -5.37
CA ASP A 203 14.42 -21.96 -5.72
C ASP A 203 13.32 -20.89 -5.78
N LEU A 204 13.36 -19.97 -4.82
CA LEU A 204 12.45 -18.82 -4.73
C LEU A 204 13.02 -17.57 -5.41
N SER A 205 14.07 -17.72 -6.21
CA SER A 205 14.65 -16.60 -6.96
C SER A 205 13.63 -15.98 -7.92
N PHE A 206 13.66 -14.65 -7.97
CA PHE A 206 12.85 -13.86 -8.88
C PHE A 206 13.78 -13.08 -9.80
N ASN A 207 13.88 -13.52 -11.06
CA ASN A 207 14.64 -12.82 -12.08
C ASN A 207 13.70 -11.94 -12.89
N SER A 208 13.67 -10.64 -12.61
CA SER A 208 13.10 -9.70 -13.57
C SER A 208 14.04 -9.63 -14.77
N ALA A 209 13.54 -9.93 -15.97
CA ALA A 209 14.34 -9.98 -17.20
C ALA A 209 14.97 -8.64 -17.61
N ALA A 210 14.80 -7.58 -16.81
CA ALA A 210 15.33 -6.26 -17.06
C ALA A 210 15.93 -5.69 -15.77
N GLN A 211 17.23 -5.94 -15.57
CA GLN A 211 18.02 -5.17 -14.61
C GLN A 211 17.90 -3.68 -14.97
N GLY A 212 17.23 -2.91 -14.12
CA GLY A 212 17.07 -1.46 -14.27
C GLY A 212 15.72 -0.96 -14.81
N VAL A 213 14.72 -1.82 -15.06
CA VAL A 213 13.37 -1.38 -15.43
C VAL A 213 12.43 -1.46 -14.23
N SER A 214 11.75 -0.36 -13.93
CA SER A 214 10.68 -0.31 -12.92
C SER A 214 9.56 -1.26 -13.32
N LEU A 215 9.30 -2.26 -12.48
CA LEU A 215 8.15 -3.15 -12.65
C LEU A 215 6.89 -2.45 -12.15
N GLY A 216 5.84 -2.45 -12.98
CA GLY A 216 4.51 -2.07 -12.54
C GLY A 216 3.93 -3.10 -11.56
N PHE A 217 2.98 -2.68 -10.73
CA PHE A 217 2.38 -3.52 -9.68
C PHE A 217 1.78 -4.84 -10.22
N SER A 218 1.10 -4.80 -11.37
CA SER A 218 0.57 -6.00 -12.02
C SER A 218 1.66 -6.95 -12.52
N GLN A 219 2.79 -6.41 -13.01
CA GLN A 219 3.92 -7.23 -13.45
C GLN A 219 4.62 -7.89 -12.27
N LEU A 220 4.70 -7.20 -11.12
CA LEU A 220 5.17 -7.78 -9.88
C LEU A 220 4.28 -8.94 -9.43
N ILE A 221 2.96 -8.77 -9.43
CA ILE A 221 2.02 -9.84 -9.05
C ILE A 221 2.23 -11.06 -9.95
N HIS A 222 2.22 -10.88 -11.27
CA HIS A 222 2.44 -11.98 -12.21
C HIS A 222 3.79 -12.66 -11.97
N GLY A 223 4.84 -11.88 -11.72
CA GLY A 223 6.15 -12.41 -11.39
C GLY A 223 6.14 -13.28 -10.13
N LEU A 224 5.39 -12.88 -9.10
CA LEU A 224 5.21 -13.65 -7.87
C LEU A 224 4.34 -14.89 -8.03
N GLU A 225 3.53 -14.97 -9.08
CA GLU A 225 2.80 -16.20 -9.43
C GLU A 225 3.73 -17.25 -10.08
N GLU A 226 4.89 -16.84 -10.58
CA GLU A 226 5.85 -17.72 -11.26
C GLU A 226 7.07 -18.13 -10.40
N ILE A 227 7.24 -17.56 -9.20
CA ILE A 227 8.37 -17.90 -8.31
C ILE A 227 8.25 -19.32 -7.78
N GLY A 228 9.38 -19.92 -7.37
CA GLY A 228 9.38 -21.26 -6.81
C GLY A 228 9.46 -22.32 -7.91
N LYS A 229 10.69 -22.69 -8.25
CA LYS A 229 11.00 -23.84 -9.12
C LYS A 229 11.72 -24.90 -8.31
N PHE A 230 11.58 -26.17 -8.68
CA PHE A 230 12.38 -27.22 -8.05
C PHE A 230 13.86 -26.95 -8.28
N GLY A 231 14.60 -26.89 -7.17
CA GLY A 231 16.03 -26.64 -7.16
C GLY A 231 16.79 -27.96 -7.22
N ASP A 232 17.55 -28.22 -6.17
CA ASP A 232 18.45 -29.37 -6.11
C ASP A 232 17.68 -30.68 -5.91
N ASN A 233 18.14 -31.71 -6.61
CA ASN A 233 17.63 -33.06 -6.48
C ASN A 233 18.71 -33.98 -5.93
N LYS A 234 18.32 -34.83 -4.97
CA LYS A 234 19.15 -35.92 -4.49
C LYS A 234 18.71 -37.21 -5.14
N GLN A 235 19.67 -37.98 -5.65
CA GLN A 235 19.42 -39.34 -6.09
C GLN A 235 19.67 -40.30 -4.94
N LEU A 236 18.67 -41.09 -4.57
CA LEU A 236 18.86 -42.26 -3.72
C LEU A 236 19.14 -43.45 -4.61
N GLN A 237 20.27 -44.13 -4.41
CA GLN A 237 20.62 -45.34 -5.13
C GLN A 237 20.39 -46.56 -4.25
N PHE A 238 19.79 -47.61 -4.82
CA PHE A 238 19.68 -48.91 -4.16
C PHE A 238 20.87 -49.79 -4.52
N ARG A 239 21.26 -50.69 -3.61
CA ARG A 239 22.23 -51.74 -3.95
C ARG A 239 21.56 -52.71 -4.92
N ALA A 240 22.21 -52.93 -6.07
CA ALA A 240 21.96 -54.07 -6.94
C ALA A 240 22.72 -55.28 -6.41
#